data_AF-B9FE16-F1
#
_entry.id   AF-B9FE16-F1
#
_cell.length_a   1.000
_cell.length_b   1.000
_cell.length_c   1.000
_cell.angle_alpha   90.00
_cell.angle_beta   90.00
_cell.angle_gamma   90.00
#
_symmetry.space_group_name_H-M   'P 1'
#
loop_
_entity.id
_entity.type
_entity.pdbx_description
1 polymer ?
#
loop_
_entity_poly.entity_id
_entity_poly.type
_entity_poly.pdbx_seq_one_letter_code
_entity_poly.pdbx_strand_id
1 'polypeptide(L)'
;MVARKNCKGDYMTPPNSQCANSVQAIRDCIRDVNDLHILEPRCEEDGISLMSDNSASSHDRRTKLLESAVSSICRNATYVLSKIWANDEAVRESLGIHKGTVTTWERCNHDLLYKKQIVSSVEYHLSLITQGYRGLVYSGDHDSVVSLIGTQGWLRSLNLSITHGWRPWYVNSQVVGFTRTYSNNLTYATVKGAGHTAPEYMPKECLAMVDRWLSGEPL
;
A
#
# COMPACT_ATOMS: atom_id res chain seq x y z
N MET A 1 26.65 4.84 -9.29
CA MET A 1 26.08 3.58 -8.76
C MET A 1 26.20 2.50 -9.84
N VAL A 2 26.81 1.36 -9.55
CA VAL A 2 27.14 0.29 -10.53
C VAL A 2 25.91 -0.25 -11.26
N ALA A 3 24.81 -0.48 -10.53
CA ALA A 3 23.54 -0.92 -11.11
C ALA A 3 23.01 0.04 -12.19
N ARG A 4 23.06 1.36 -11.96
CA ARG A 4 22.62 2.36 -12.95
C ARG A 4 23.42 2.27 -14.25
N LYS A 5 24.74 2.03 -14.16
CA LYS A 5 25.62 1.88 -15.33
C LYS A 5 25.30 0.59 -16.09
N ASN A 6 25.13 -0.52 -15.38
CA ASN A 6 24.97 -1.85 -15.96
C ASN A 6 23.56 -2.06 -16.56
N CYS A 7 22.54 -1.49 -15.92
CA CYS A 7 21.13 -1.68 -16.27
C CYS A 7 20.55 -0.63 -17.22
N LYS A 8 21.22 0.53 -17.38
CA LYS A 8 20.77 1.62 -18.28
C LYS A 8 19.30 2.05 -18.07
N GLY A 9 18.78 1.88 -16.85
CA GLY A 9 17.39 2.22 -16.49
C GLY A 9 16.40 1.06 -16.51
N ASP A 10 16.75 -0.11 -17.08
CA ASP A 10 15.91 -1.31 -17.02
C ASP A 10 16.40 -2.26 -15.92
N TYR A 11 15.71 -2.22 -14.79
CA TYR A 11 15.98 -3.08 -13.63
C TYR A 11 15.01 -4.26 -13.53
N MET A 12 13.93 -4.24 -14.32
CA MET A 12 12.87 -5.26 -14.29
C MET A 12 13.18 -6.41 -15.23
N THR A 13 13.75 -6.09 -16.40
CA THR A 13 14.17 -7.07 -17.41
C THR A 13 15.67 -6.89 -17.66
N PRO A 14 16.55 -7.47 -16.82
CA PRO A 14 17.98 -7.20 -16.90
C PRO A 14 18.54 -7.48 -18.30
N PRO A 15 19.08 -6.47 -19.01
CA PRO A 15 19.48 -6.61 -20.42
C PRO A 15 20.76 -7.43 -20.62
N ASN A 16 21.48 -7.72 -19.53
CA ASN A 16 22.73 -8.49 -19.54
C ASN A 16 23.03 -9.04 -18.14
N SER A 17 24.02 -9.94 -18.06
CA SER A 17 24.45 -10.57 -16.81
C SER A 17 24.99 -9.57 -15.77
N GLN A 18 25.63 -8.48 -16.20
CA GLN A 18 26.17 -7.48 -15.28
C GLN A 18 25.04 -6.71 -14.58
N CYS A 19 23.95 -6.39 -15.30
CA CYS A 19 22.75 -5.83 -14.71
C CYS A 19 22.07 -6.85 -13.80
N ALA A 20 21.91 -8.09 -14.25
CA ALA A 20 21.29 -9.15 -13.45
C ALA A 20 22.00 -9.34 -12.10
N ASN A 21 23.34 -9.38 -12.11
CA ASN A 21 24.16 -9.46 -10.89
C ASN A 21 24.00 -8.21 -10.01
N SER A 22 23.92 -7.02 -10.61
CA SER A 22 23.74 -5.78 -9.85
C SER A 22 22.37 -5.71 -9.19
N VAL A 23 21.31 -6.13 -9.90
CA VAL A 23 19.95 -6.20 -9.36
C VAL A 23 19.86 -7.27 -8.28
N GLN A 24 20.50 -8.43 -8.48
CA GLN A 24 20.52 -9.48 -7.48
C GLN A 24 21.22 -9.03 -6.19
N ALA A 25 22.38 -8.36 -6.30
CA ALA A 25 23.06 -7.79 -5.13
C ALA A 25 22.17 -6.80 -4.36
N ILE A 26 21.39 -5.97 -5.06
CA ILE A 26 20.41 -5.07 -4.42
C ILE A 26 19.32 -5.88 -3.71
N ARG A 27 18.75 -6.89 -4.37
CA ARG A 27 17.72 -7.77 -3.78
C ARG A 27 18.23 -8.45 -2.52
N ASP A 28 19.46 -8.95 -2.53
CA ASP A 28 20.08 -9.60 -1.38
C ASP A 28 20.26 -8.61 -0.21
N CYS A 29 20.64 -7.36 -0.50
CA CYS A 29 20.77 -6.31 0.52
C CYS A 29 19.44 -5.91 1.16
N ILE A 30 18.33 -5.97 0.42
CA ILE A 30 17.00 -5.58 0.91
C ILE A 30 16.11 -6.79 1.23
N ARG A 31 16.64 -8.02 1.17
CA ARG A 31 15.84 -9.24 1.30
C ARG A 31 15.06 -9.29 2.60
N ASP A 32 15.62 -8.75 3.67
CA ASP A 32 15.02 -8.84 5.00
C ASP A 32 14.28 -7.54 5.39
N VAL A 33 14.16 -6.59 4.45
CA VAL A 33 13.33 -5.37 4.60
C VAL A 33 11.87 -5.73 4.36
N ASN A 34 10.98 -5.14 5.16
CA ASN A 34 9.54 -5.14 4.91
C ASN A 34 9.23 -4.16 3.78
N ASP A 35 8.77 -4.68 2.64
CA ASP A 35 8.53 -3.86 1.46
C ASP A 35 7.27 -2.99 1.56
N LEU A 36 6.28 -3.43 2.34
CA LEU A 36 5.05 -2.69 2.65
C LEU A 36 5.31 -1.50 3.60
N HIS A 37 6.32 -1.59 4.47
CA HIS A 37 6.74 -0.50 5.36
C HIS A 37 8.20 -0.66 5.82
N ILE A 38 9.11 0.11 5.22
CA ILE A 38 10.57 -0.11 5.35
C ILE A 38 11.15 0.03 6.77
N LEU A 39 10.45 0.66 7.72
CA LEU A 39 10.91 0.78 9.11
C LEU A 39 10.39 -0.34 10.02
N GLU A 40 9.45 -1.14 9.55
CA GLU A 40 8.91 -2.24 10.32
C GLU A 40 9.66 -3.53 10.00
N PRO A 41 9.70 -4.48 10.95
CA PRO A 41 10.30 -5.76 10.66
C PRO A 41 9.49 -6.50 9.60
N ARG A 42 10.18 -7.36 8.87
CA ARG A 42 9.55 -8.30 7.97
C ARG A 42 8.85 -9.37 8.80
N CYS A 43 7.55 -9.47 8.62
CA CYS A 43 6.71 -10.43 9.32
C CYS A 43 6.41 -11.60 8.38
N GLU A 44 6.50 -12.83 8.88
CA GLU A 44 6.13 -14.01 8.09
C GLU A 44 4.63 -13.94 7.76
N GLU A 45 4.28 -14.05 6.47
CA GLU A 45 2.90 -13.96 5.96
C GLU A 45 1.98 -15.02 6.58
N ASP A 46 2.58 -16.10 7.08
CA ASP A 46 1.90 -17.17 7.77
C ASP A 46 1.69 -16.83 9.24
N GLY A 47 0.57 -16.13 9.52
CA GLY A 47 -0.10 -16.21 10.83
C GLY A 47 -0.52 -17.63 11.26
N ILE A 48 -0.03 -18.67 10.55
CA ILE A 48 -0.28 -20.09 10.76
C ILE A 48 0.50 -20.63 11.96
N SER A 49 1.64 -20.03 12.35
CA SER A 49 2.35 -20.48 13.56
C SER A 49 1.50 -20.35 14.84
N LEU A 50 0.62 -19.36 14.91
CA LEU A 50 -0.35 -19.21 16.02
C LEU A 50 -1.54 -20.19 15.93
N MET A 51 -1.74 -20.85 14.78
CA MET A 51 -2.79 -21.85 14.54
C MET A 51 -2.31 -23.29 14.75
N SER A 52 -0.99 -23.54 14.81
CA SER A 52 -0.44 -24.91 14.91
C SER A 52 -0.53 -25.51 16.32
N ASP A 53 -0.81 -24.71 17.35
CA ASP A 53 -1.05 -25.22 18.71
C ASP A 53 -2.47 -25.82 18.84
N ASN A 54 -2.59 -27.07 18.39
CA ASN A 54 -3.79 -27.93 18.51
C ASN A 54 -4.18 -28.32 19.94
N SER A 55 -3.49 -27.79 20.95
CA SER A 55 -3.75 -28.04 22.37
C SER A 55 -4.71 -27.05 23.03
N ALA A 56 -5.01 -25.89 22.40
CA ALA A 56 -5.82 -24.83 22.99
C ALA A 56 -7.29 -24.84 22.49
N SER A 57 -8.23 -24.65 23.42
CA SER A 57 -9.66 -24.48 23.09
C SER A 57 -9.90 -23.26 22.18
N SER A 58 -10.99 -23.26 21.40
CA SER A 58 -11.32 -22.17 20.46
C SER A 58 -11.41 -20.79 21.11
N HIS A 59 -11.81 -20.73 22.39
CA HIS A 59 -11.92 -19.49 23.16
C HIS A 59 -10.54 -18.95 23.61
N ASP A 60 -9.62 -19.83 23.98
CA ASP A 60 -8.23 -19.49 24.36
C ASP A 60 -7.43 -18.99 23.14
N ARG A 61 -7.64 -19.60 21.96
CA ARG A 61 -7.04 -19.14 20.70
C ARG A 61 -7.49 -17.74 20.31
N ARG A 62 -8.79 -17.43 20.41
CA ARG A 62 -9.34 -16.12 20.07
C ARG A 62 -8.81 -15.02 21.01
N THR A 63 -8.65 -15.34 22.29
CA THR A 63 -8.12 -14.42 23.31
C THR A 63 -6.64 -14.13 23.06
N LYS A 64 -5.82 -15.17 22.81
CA LYS A 64 -4.39 -15.02 22.46
C LYS A 64 -4.18 -14.25 21.15
N LEU A 65 -5.05 -14.44 20.15
CA LEU A 65 -5.01 -13.67 18.90
C LEU A 65 -5.37 -12.20 19.11
N LEU A 66 -6.32 -11.90 19.99
CA LEU A 66 -6.69 -10.52 20.34
C LEU A 66 -5.56 -9.83 21.11
N GLU A 67 -4.94 -10.51 22.08
CA GLU A 67 -3.75 -10.02 22.80
C GLU A 67 -2.56 -9.82 21.85
N SER A 68 -2.33 -10.75 20.91
CA SER A 68 -1.31 -10.61 19.88
C SER A 68 -1.59 -9.44 18.93
N ALA A 69 -2.83 -9.27 18.47
CA ALA A 69 -3.21 -8.15 17.60
C ALA A 69 -3.05 -6.77 18.26
N VAL A 70 -3.14 -6.72 19.59
CA VAL A 70 -2.90 -5.50 20.38
C VAL A 70 -1.41 -5.29 20.67
N SER A 71 -0.61 -6.36 20.68
CA SER A 71 0.82 -6.34 21.06
C SER A 71 1.80 -6.36 19.89
N SER A 72 1.40 -6.74 18.67
CA SER A 72 2.39 -7.20 17.71
C SER A 72 3.05 -6.07 16.95
N ILE A 73 4.37 -6.05 17.07
CA ILE A 73 5.37 -5.47 16.15
C ILE A 73 5.07 -5.73 14.65
N CYS A 74 4.15 -6.66 14.35
CA CYS A 74 3.67 -7.07 13.04
C CYS A 74 2.15 -6.89 12.91
N ARG A 75 1.63 -6.35 11.80
CA ARG A 75 0.16 -6.21 11.61
C ARG A 75 -0.58 -7.48 11.17
N ASN A 76 0.12 -8.60 10.98
CA ASN A 76 -0.44 -9.84 10.42
C ASN A 76 -1.57 -10.45 11.26
N ALA A 77 -1.57 -10.25 12.59
CA ALA A 77 -2.65 -10.73 13.45
C ALA A 77 -4.02 -10.18 13.03
N THR A 78 -4.08 -8.93 12.58
CA THR A 78 -5.32 -8.31 12.07
C THR A 78 -5.82 -9.00 10.79
N TYR A 79 -4.91 -9.49 9.93
CA TYR A 79 -5.30 -10.24 8.72
C TYR A 79 -5.84 -11.64 9.05
N VAL A 80 -5.30 -12.29 10.09
CA VAL A 80 -5.87 -13.56 10.58
C VAL A 80 -7.26 -13.34 11.17
N LEU A 81 -7.41 -12.29 11.98
CA LEU A 81 -8.70 -11.95 12.59
C LEU A 81 -9.75 -11.58 11.54
N SER A 82 -9.38 -10.87 10.47
CA SER A 82 -10.31 -10.57 9.38
C SER A 82 -10.78 -11.83 8.65
N LYS A 83 -9.89 -12.81 8.43
CA LYS A 83 -10.26 -14.12 7.85
C LYS A 83 -11.22 -14.89 8.74
N ILE A 84 -10.99 -14.92 10.06
CA ILE A 84 -11.89 -15.58 11.02
C ILE A 84 -13.26 -14.88 11.01
N TRP A 85 -13.27 -13.56 11.14
CA TRP A 85 -14.49 -12.76 11.18
C TRP A 85 -15.31 -12.89 9.89
N ALA A 86 -14.70 -12.77 8.72
CA ALA A 86 -15.39 -12.81 7.43
C ALA A 86 -15.92 -14.21 7.06
N ASN A 87 -15.41 -15.27 7.72
CA ASN A 87 -15.87 -16.65 7.51
C ASN A 87 -16.82 -17.16 8.61
N ASP A 88 -17.08 -16.37 9.65
CA ASP A 88 -18.08 -16.70 10.67
C ASP A 88 -19.48 -16.78 10.04
N GLU A 89 -20.24 -17.82 10.37
CA GLU A 89 -21.55 -18.08 9.74
C GLU A 89 -22.55 -16.95 10.01
N ALA A 90 -22.59 -16.42 11.24
CA ALA A 90 -23.49 -15.35 11.61
C ALA A 90 -23.11 -14.03 10.93
N VAL A 91 -21.81 -13.76 10.78
CA VAL A 91 -21.33 -12.60 10.01
C VAL A 91 -21.73 -12.74 8.53
N ARG A 92 -21.52 -13.92 7.94
CA ARG A 92 -21.88 -14.18 6.53
C ARG A 92 -23.38 -14.05 6.29
N GLU A 93 -24.20 -14.59 7.19
CA GLU A 93 -25.66 -14.44 7.13
C GLU A 93 -26.07 -12.96 7.24
N SER A 94 -25.49 -12.23 8.20
CA SER A 94 -25.78 -10.79 8.40
C SER A 94 -25.36 -9.92 7.21
N LEU A 95 -24.29 -10.30 6.50
CA LEU A 95 -23.84 -9.64 5.26
C LEU A 95 -24.61 -10.10 4.02
N GLY A 96 -25.59 -11.01 4.15
CA GLY A 96 -26.40 -11.51 3.03
C GLY A 96 -25.67 -12.50 2.11
N ILE A 97 -24.61 -13.16 2.59
CA ILE A 97 -23.86 -14.16 1.81
C ILE A 97 -24.62 -15.49 1.83
N HIS A 98 -25.33 -15.78 0.75
CA HIS A 98 -26.12 -17.01 0.63
C HIS A 98 -25.26 -18.28 0.64
N LYS A 99 -25.72 -19.31 1.35
CA LYS A 99 -25.05 -20.62 1.38
C LYS A 99 -24.96 -21.19 -0.04
N GLY A 100 -23.77 -21.67 -0.41
CA GLY A 100 -23.51 -22.29 -1.72
C GLY A 100 -23.02 -21.35 -2.83
N THR A 101 -22.99 -20.02 -2.62
CA THR A 101 -22.47 -19.08 -3.65
C THR A 101 -20.96 -18.94 -3.61
N VAL A 102 -20.38 -18.85 -2.41
CA VAL A 102 -18.94 -18.76 -2.17
C VAL A 102 -18.58 -19.62 -0.96
N THR A 103 -17.55 -20.44 -1.08
CA THR A 103 -17.16 -21.42 -0.05
C THR A 103 -16.45 -20.74 1.12
N THR A 104 -15.42 -19.94 0.84
CA THR A 104 -14.63 -19.23 1.85
C THR A 104 -14.30 -17.83 1.37
N TRP A 105 -14.24 -16.90 2.31
CA TRP A 105 -13.67 -15.58 2.07
C TRP A 105 -12.16 -15.65 2.20
N GLU A 106 -11.47 -15.06 1.23
CA GLU A 106 -10.02 -14.93 1.19
C GLU A 106 -9.67 -13.46 0.94
N ARG A 107 -8.63 -12.96 1.63
CA ARG A 107 -8.20 -11.56 1.51
C ARG A 107 -7.67 -11.24 0.11
N CYS A 108 -6.86 -12.14 -0.44
CA CYS A 108 -6.26 -12.03 -1.77
C CYS A 108 -6.30 -13.39 -2.46
N ASN A 109 -7.00 -13.49 -3.60
CA ASN A 109 -6.99 -14.67 -4.45
C ASN A 109 -5.88 -14.54 -5.50
N HIS A 110 -4.80 -15.29 -5.32
CA HIS A 110 -3.63 -15.27 -6.22
C HIS A 110 -3.75 -16.23 -7.41
N ASP A 111 -4.79 -17.07 -7.43
CA ASP A 111 -5.04 -18.05 -8.50
C ASP A 111 -5.83 -17.46 -9.68
N LEU A 112 -6.21 -16.18 -9.58
CA LEU A 112 -6.90 -15.47 -10.67
C LEU A 112 -5.99 -15.37 -11.90
N LEU A 113 -6.39 -16.07 -12.96
CA LEU A 113 -5.73 -16.02 -14.26
C LEU A 113 -6.17 -14.78 -15.03
N TYR A 114 -5.23 -13.85 -15.27
CA TYR A 114 -5.49 -12.67 -16.09
C TYR A 114 -4.29 -12.32 -16.98
N LYS A 115 -4.56 -11.65 -18.10
CA LYS A 115 -3.53 -11.14 -19.03
C LYS A 115 -3.27 -9.65 -18.75
N LYS A 116 -2.02 -9.30 -18.48
CA LYS A 116 -1.59 -7.89 -18.35
C LYS A 116 -1.49 -7.26 -19.74
N GLN A 117 -2.49 -6.46 -20.12
CA GLN A 117 -2.54 -5.81 -21.44
C GLN A 117 -2.15 -4.33 -21.39
N ILE A 118 -2.48 -3.64 -20.30
CA ILE A 118 -2.16 -2.22 -20.12
C ILE A 118 -0.87 -2.12 -19.31
N VAL A 119 0.18 -1.59 -19.95
CA VAL A 119 1.52 -1.44 -19.33
C VAL A 119 1.69 -0.12 -18.59
N SER A 120 0.87 0.89 -18.92
CA SER A 120 0.91 2.23 -18.30
C SER A 120 -0.48 2.84 -18.25
N SER A 121 -0.81 3.45 -17.11
CA SER A 121 -2.04 4.22 -16.91
C SER A 121 -1.87 5.73 -17.14
N VAL A 122 -0.65 6.19 -17.48
CA VAL A 122 -0.33 7.63 -17.63
C VAL A 122 -1.28 8.34 -18.59
N GLU A 123 -1.48 7.80 -19.79
CA GLU A 123 -2.31 8.43 -20.83
C GLU A 123 -3.79 8.50 -20.41
N TYR A 124 -4.30 7.45 -19.77
CA TYR A 124 -5.67 7.39 -19.27
C TYR A 124 -5.90 8.41 -18.15
N HIS A 125 -4.99 8.47 -17.18
CA HIS A 125 -5.07 9.44 -16.09
C HIS A 125 -4.94 10.88 -16.60
N LEU A 126 -4.00 11.14 -17.53
CA LEU A 126 -3.85 12.45 -18.15
C LEU A 126 -5.14 12.88 -18.85
N SER A 127 -5.77 11.99 -19.62
CA SER A 127 -7.04 12.26 -20.31
C SER A 127 -8.17 12.65 -19.34
N LEU A 128 -8.29 11.96 -18.20
CA LEU A 128 -9.29 12.31 -17.19
C LEU A 128 -8.97 13.64 -16.52
N ILE A 129 -7.71 13.86 -16.16
CA ILE A 129 -7.28 15.11 -15.52
C ILE A 129 -7.52 16.30 -16.47
N THR A 130 -7.20 16.18 -17.76
CA THR A 130 -7.41 17.27 -18.74
C THR A 130 -8.87 17.56 -19.04
N GLN A 131 -9.76 16.57 -18.85
CA GLN A 131 -11.22 16.76 -18.89
C GLN A 131 -11.79 17.51 -17.67
N GLY A 132 -10.95 17.79 -16.66
CA GLY A 132 -11.35 18.55 -15.48
C GLY A 132 -11.78 17.70 -14.28
N TYR A 133 -11.62 16.37 -14.34
CA TYR A 133 -11.83 15.52 -13.18
C TYR A 133 -10.76 15.81 -12.12
N ARG A 134 -11.21 16.22 -10.94
CA ARG A 134 -10.32 16.49 -9.81
C ARG A 134 -9.64 15.20 -9.35
N GLY A 135 -8.32 15.25 -9.23
CA GLY A 135 -7.51 14.10 -8.85
C GLY A 135 -6.84 14.28 -7.49
N LEU A 136 -6.80 13.21 -6.70
CA LEU A 136 -5.92 13.06 -5.56
C LEU A 136 -5.02 11.85 -5.79
N VAL A 137 -3.72 12.08 -5.72
CA VAL A 137 -2.72 11.01 -5.68
C VAL A 137 -2.02 11.14 -4.34
N TYR A 138 -1.79 10.02 -3.66
CA TYR A 138 -1.05 10.03 -2.42
C TYR A 138 -0.15 8.82 -2.28
N SER A 139 0.91 8.97 -1.49
CA SER A 139 1.87 7.90 -1.19
C SER A 139 2.17 7.89 0.31
N GLY A 140 2.18 6.70 0.92
CA GLY A 140 2.93 6.51 2.16
C GLY A 140 4.42 6.65 1.86
N ASP A 141 5.14 7.44 2.66
CA ASP A 141 6.57 7.70 2.40
C ASP A 141 7.50 6.54 2.81
N HIS A 142 6.95 5.49 3.43
CA HIS A 142 7.66 4.26 3.80
C HIS A 142 7.27 3.04 2.94
N ASP A 143 6.44 3.23 1.91
CA ASP A 143 6.16 2.21 0.90
C ASP A 143 7.35 2.04 -0.07
N SER A 144 7.82 0.81 -0.25
CA SER A 144 8.83 0.50 -1.27
C SER A 144 8.27 -0.27 -2.47
N VAL A 145 7.08 -0.86 -2.38
CA VAL A 145 6.38 -1.55 -3.48
C VAL A 145 5.96 -0.54 -4.54
N VAL A 146 5.28 0.54 -4.14
CA VAL A 146 4.89 1.66 -5.01
C VAL A 146 5.42 2.96 -4.42
N SER A 147 6.75 3.08 -4.45
CA SER A 147 7.44 4.17 -3.74
C SER A 147 7.00 5.57 -4.17
N LEU A 148 7.05 6.49 -3.19
CA LEU A 148 6.99 7.95 -3.36
C LEU A 148 7.79 8.45 -4.57
N ILE A 149 9.02 7.92 -4.75
CA ILE A 149 9.90 8.33 -5.84
C ILE A 149 9.36 7.87 -7.20
N GLY A 150 8.82 6.65 -7.27
CA GLY A 150 8.13 6.12 -8.45
C GLY A 150 6.91 6.97 -8.81
N THR A 151 6.06 7.27 -7.83
CA THR A 151 4.88 8.14 -8.03
C THR A 151 5.27 9.54 -8.48
N GLN A 152 6.33 10.14 -7.94
CA GLN A 152 6.84 11.43 -8.43
C GLN A 152 7.39 11.34 -9.86
N GLY A 153 7.99 10.21 -10.25
CA GLY A 153 8.37 9.94 -11.64
C GLY A 153 7.16 9.95 -12.57
N TRP A 154 6.11 9.22 -12.18
CA TRP A 154 4.83 9.19 -12.89
C TRP A 154 4.16 10.58 -12.97
N LEU A 155 4.14 11.35 -11.88
CA LEU A 155 3.62 12.73 -11.89
C LEU A 155 4.39 13.65 -12.84
N ARG A 156 5.72 13.48 -12.93
CA ARG A 156 6.56 14.23 -13.88
C ARG A 156 6.23 13.87 -15.33
N SER A 157 5.89 12.61 -15.62
CA SER A 157 5.55 12.21 -17.00
C SER A 157 4.21 12.74 -17.48
N LEU A 158 3.32 13.20 -16.59
CA LEU A 158 2.10 13.90 -16.97
C LEU A 158 2.35 15.30 -17.55
N ASN A 159 3.54 15.88 -17.31
CA ASN A 159 3.94 17.21 -17.79
C ASN A 159 2.94 18.34 -17.43
N LEU A 160 2.30 18.25 -16.27
CA LEU A 160 1.41 19.30 -15.75
C LEU A 160 2.21 20.42 -15.08
N SER A 161 1.76 21.67 -15.22
CA SER A 161 2.39 22.80 -14.56
C SER A 161 2.11 22.78 -13.06
N ILE A 162 3.02 23.33 -12.26
CA ILE A 162 2.88 23.40 -10.81
C ILE A 162 2.10 24.66 -10.47
N THR A 163 0.98 24.52 -9.76
CA THR A 163 0.19 25.67 -9.28
C THR A 163 0.61 26.07 -7.87
N HIS A 164 0.93 25.11 -7.01
CA HIS A 164 1.54 25.37 -5.70
C HIS A 164 2.70 24.42 -5.45
N GLY A 165 3.82 25.00 -5.02
CA GLY A 165 5.06 24.28 -4.73
C GLY A 165 4.94 23.26 -3.60
N TRP A 166 6.01 22.49 -3.45
CA TRP A 166 6.15 21.49 -2.38
C TRP A 166 6.13 22.17 -1.02
N ARG A 167 5.18 21.78 -0.16
CA ARG A 167 4.98 22.38 1.15
C ARG A 167 4.52 21.34 2.17
N PRO A 168 4.82 21.52 3.46
CA PRO A 168 4.27 20.65 4.49
C PRO A 168 2.75 20.84 4.61
N TRP A 169 2.04 19.79 5.00
CA TRP A 169 0.66 19.87 5.47
C TRP A 169 0.54 19.33 6.89
N TYR A 170 -0.47 19.83 7.61
CA TYR A 170 -0.52 19.70 9.07
C TYR A 170 -1.83 19.11 9.56
N VAL A 171 -1.73 18.30 10.61
CA VAL A 171 -2.85 17.85 11.43
C VAL A 171 -2.43 18.04 12.89
N ASN A 172 -3.25 18.77 13.67
CA ASN A 172 -2.93 19.13 15.07
C ASN A 172 -1.52 19.71 15.25
N SER A 173 -1.16 20.67 14.39
CA SER A 173 0.14 21.37 14.43
C SER A 173 1.36 20.47 14.22
N GLN A 174 1.19 19.22 13.78
CA GLN A 174 2.27 18.33 13.38
C GLN A 174 2.33 18.20 11.86
N VAL A 175 3.56 18.18 11.32
CA VAL A 175 3.77 17.86 9.91
C VAL A 175 3.45 16.39 9.70
N VAL A 176 2.41 16.14 8.90
CA VAL A 176 1.95 14.77 8.61
C VAL A 176 2.23 14.35 7.18
N GLY A 177 2.92 15.21 6.42
CA GLY A 177 3.47 14.92 5.12
C GLY A 177 3.71 16.19 4.34
N PHE A 178 3.88 16.04 3.03
CA PHE A 178 4.08 17.13 2.09
C PHE A 178 3.09 17.05 0.95
N THR A 179 2.72 18.21 0.42
CA THR A 179 1.75 18.33 -0.66
C THR A 179 2.24 19.27 -1.74
N ARG A 180 1.74 19.08 -2.96
CA ARG A 180 1.87 20.00 -4.09
C ARG A 180 0.63 19.90 -4.96
N THR A 181 0.31 20.97 -5.66
CA THR A 181 -0.79 20.98 -6.61
C THR A 181 -0.28 21.27 -8.00
N TYR A 182 -0.91 20.65 -8.99
CA TYR A 182 -0.64 20.85 -10.40
C TYR A 182 -1.81 21.60 -11.05
N SER A 183 -1.66 21.94 -12.33
CA SER A 183 -2.78 22.36 -13.17
C SER A 183 -3.87 21.27 -13.20
N ASN A 184 -5.06 21.64 -13.65
CA ASN A 184 -6.17 20.70 -13.82
C ASN A 184 -6.61 20.02 -12.50
N ASN A 185 -6.45 20.70 -11.36
CA ASN A 185 -6.92 20.26 -10.05
C ASN A 185 -6.39 18.90 -9.59
N LEU A 186 -5.17 18.54 -10.01
CA LEU A 186 -4.46 17.38 -9.47
C LEU A 186 -3.68 17.76 -8.20
N THR A 187 -4.00 17.10 -7.09
CA THR A 187 -3.26 17.21 -5.83
C THR A 187 -2.41 15.98 -5.62
N TYR A 188 -1.15 16.18 -5.23
CA TYR A 188 -0.28 15.10 -4.76
C TYR A 188 0.08 15.32 -3.30
N ALA A 189 -0.07 14.29 -2.48
CA ALA A 189 0.29 14.31 -1.06
C ALA A 189 1.14 13.11 -0.64
N THR A 190 2.02 13.30 0.34
CA THR A 190 2.64 12.21 1.09
C THR A 190 1.98 12.09 2.46
N VAL A 191 2.00 10.89 3.02
CA VAL A 191 1.60 10.62 4.40
C VAL A 191 2.82 10.12 5.16
N LYS A 192 3.32 10.94 6.09
CA LYS A 192 4.57 10.74 6.81
C LYS A 192 4.45 9.63 7.85
N GLY A 193 5.24 8.57 7.68
CA GLY A 193 5.20 7.38 8.53
C GLY A 193 4.22 6.32 8.04
N ALA A 194 3.66 6.48 6.84
CA ALA A 194 2.71 5.53 6.29
C ALA A 194 3.37 4.58 5.28
N GLY A 195 2.93 3.32 5.27
CA GLY A 195 3.36 2.29 4.32
C GLY A 195 2.46 2.21 3.09
N HIS A 196 2.44 1.03 2.45
CA HIS A 196 1.70 0.78 1.22
C HIS A 196 0.19 1.03 1.36
N THR A 197 -0.42 0.45 2.40
CA THR A 197 -1.81 0.70 2.80
C THR A 197 -1.87 1.89 3.76
N ALA A 198 -1.59 3.11 3.29
CA ALA A 198 -1.37 4.27 4.17
C ALA A 198 -2.37 4.45 5.36
N PRO A 199 -3.70 4.25 5.19
CA PRO A 199 -4.66 4.34 6.30
C PRO A 199 -4.50 3.29 7.40
N GLU A 200 -3.86 2.15 7.10
CA GLU A 200 -3.52 1.11 8.09
C GLU A 200 -2.44 1.58 9.06
N TYR A 201 -1.54 2.46 8.60
CA TYR A 201 -0.40 2.97 9.37
C TYR A 201 -0.74 4.31 10.03
N MET A 202 -1.37 5.21 9.28
CA MET A 202 -1.64 6.60 9.67
C MET A 202 -3.12 6.95 9.45
N PRO A 203 -4.06 6.28 10.16
CA PRO A 203 -5.51 6.40 9.91
C PRO A 203 -6.04 7.82 10.10
N LYS A 204 -5.55 8.52 11.13
CA LYS A 204 -5.96 9.88 11.47
C LYS A 204 -5.57 10.88 10.38
N GLU A 205 -4.36 10.75 9.87
CA GLU A 205 -3.81 11.60 8.82
C GLU A 205 -4.49 11.33 7.49
N CYS A 206 -4.72 10.06 7.15
CA CYS A 206 -5.45 9.68 5.94
C CYS A 206 -6.91 10.15 5.97
N LEU A 207 -7.57 10.07 7.13
CA LEU A 207 -8.93 10.61 7.30
C LEU A 207 -8.95 12.13 7.07
N ALA A 208 -8.05 12.87 7.72
CA ALA A 208 -7.96 14.32 7.52
C ALA A 208 -7.68 14.69 6.06
N MET A 209 -6.86 13.91 5.35
CA MET A 209 -6.57 14.11 3.93
C MET A 209 -7.82 13.91 3.05
N VAL A 210 -8.56 12.80 3.24
CA VAL A 210 -9.76 12.54 2.44
C VAL A 210 -10.89 13.51 2.76
N ASP A 211 -11.08 13.89 4.03
CA ASP A 211 -12.10 14.85 4.44
C ASP A 211 -11.87 16.23 3.82
N ARG A 212 -10.63 16.73 3.90
CA ARG A 212 -10.24 18.00 3.25
C ARG A 212 -10.41 17.92 1.75
N TRP A 213 -9.95 16.83 1.14
CA TRP A 213 -10.09 16.65 -0.30
C TRP A 213 -11.58 16.65 -0.69
N LEU A 214 -12.42 15.82 -0.09
CA LEU A 214 -13.86 15.79 -0.40
C LEU A 214 -14.56 17.14 -0.19
N SER A 215 -14.15 17.90 0.83
CA SER A 215 -14.72 19.22 1.14
C SER A 215 -14.22 20.36 0.25
N GLY A 216 -13.24 20.10 -0.63
CA GLY A 216 -12.63 21.16 -1.44
C GLY A 216 -11.59 21.99 -0.70
N GLU A 217 -11.22 21.59 0.52
CA GLU A 217 -10.26 22.29 1.35
C GLU A 217 -8.81 21.93 0.96
N PRO A 218 -7.87 22.88 1.09
CA PRO A 218 -6.44 22.60 0.94
C PRO A 218 -5.95 21.61 1.99
N LEU A 219 -4.95 20.80 1.60
CA LEU A 219 -4.15 20.04 2.56
C LEU A 219 -3.18 20.95 3.31
#